data_AF-A0A922YZZ9-F1
#
_entry.id   AF-A0A922YZZ9-F1
#
_cell.length_a   1.000
_cell.length_b   1.000
_cell.length_c   1.000
_cell.angle_alpha   90.00
_cell.angle_beta   90.00
_cell.angle_gamma   90.00
#
_symmetry.space_group_name_H-M   'P 1'
#
loop_
_entity.id
_entity.type
_entity.pdbx_description
1 polymer ?
#
loop_
_entity_poly.entity_id
_entity_poly.type
_entity_poly.pdbx_seq_one_letter_code
_entity_poly.pdbx_strand_id
1 'polypeptide(L)'
;PLPVLAFTQDGDAGHITQATESGMHTYVVNGYDARRLRPLMQLAQARFRREQALLEELRDVSTRFEERKAVERAKGILMSARHVTDDDAFHILRTASMHSNQRLGQVAQHIIQSAHSAEGVNRAGQLRMLSQRLVKHWLLRLAGVKVAQHLALQSDSARRIDANLALLGKNLSQSTFGELLADVVTDWKALKKALKATPVPEQLAPINALAERLLQDAERLTASLEGAGSVAPLRMLNMAGRQRMLSQRFAKASLLGVLESGEPQLQHQAEMEAARQAFEQGLAYLNGLPLSTPEIRRTLASAAQGWQEVLTGADHVRRPAGRDRLLRLESLAAASESLLDDFEALAGQYERSMQMLMG
;
A
#
# COMPACT_ATOMS: atom_id res chain seq x y z
N PRO A 1 -32.54 16.56 22.49
CA PRO A 1 -33.60 15.62 22.94
C PRO A 1 -34.34 16.23 24.15
N LEU A 2 -35.58 15.82 24.42
CA LEU A 2 -36.40 16.33 25.54
C LEU A 2 -36.89 15.19 26.43
N PRO A 3 -37.21 15.43 27.72
CA PRO A 3 -37.82 14.42 28.58
C PRO A 3 -39.17 13.99 28.03
N VAL A 4 -39.40 12.68 27.95
CA VAL A 4 -40.64 12.10 27.43
C VAL A 4 -41.40 11.40 28.56
N LEU A 5 -42.68 11.73 28.68
CA LEU A 5 -43.59 11.16 29.65
C LEU A 5 -44.85 10.71 28.91
N ALA A 6 -45.31 9.48 29.16
CA ALA A 6 -46.56 8.96 28.60
C ALA A 6 -47.57 8.63 29.70
N PHE A 7 -48.82 9.00 29.44
CA PHE A 7 -49.98 8.53 30.16
C PHE A 7 -50.71 7.52 29.28
N THR A 8 -51.05 6.38 29.87
CA THR A 8 -51.70 5.27 29.17
C THR A 8 -52.57 4.48 30.13
N GLN A 9 -53.48 3.67 29.61
CA GLN A 9 -54.27 2.74 30.40
C GLN A 9 -53.69 1.33 30.39
N ASP A 10 -52.73 1.10 29.50
CA ASP A 10 -52.04 -0.16 29.32
C ASP A 10 -51.09 -0.41 30.50
N GLY A 11 -51.34 -1.49 31.23
CA GLY A 11 -50.55 -1.90 32.39
C GLY A 11 -49.62 -3.07 32.10
N ASP A 12 -49.48 -3.47 30.83
CA ASP A 12 -48.68 -4.61 30.46
C ASP A 12 -47.19 -4.37 30.74
N ALA A 13 -46.57 -5.32 31.44
CA ALA A 13 -45.17 -5.22 31.85
C ALA A 13 -44.19 -5.23 30.66
N GLY A 14 -44.54 -5.92 29.57
CA GLY A 14 -43.77 -5.94 28.34
C GLY A 14 -43.77 -4.57 27.67
N HIS A 15 -44.93 -3.95 27.54
CA HIS A 15 -45.04 -2.60 26.97
C HIS A 15 -44.36 -1.53 27.83
N ILE A 16 -44.39 -1.65 29.17
CA ILE A 16 -43.64 -0.77 30.08
C ILE A 16 -42.13 -0.87 29.84
N THR A 17 -41.62 -2.10 29.70
CA THR A 17 -40.19 -2.36 29.45
C THR A 17 -39.78 -1.78 28.09
N GLN A 18 -40.54 -2.08 27.04
CA GLN A 18 -40.30 -1.59 25.69
C GLN A 18 -40.33 -0.05 25.60
N ALA A 19 -41.28 0.59 26.30
CA ALA A 19 -41.37 2.05 26.34
C ALA A 19 -40.14 2.66 27.04
N THR A 20 -39.66 2.03 28.12
CA THR A 20 -38.44 2.47 28.81
C THR A 20 -37.21 2.32 27.93
N GLU A 21 -37.06 1.18 27.26
CA GLU A 21 -35.96 0.93 26.29
C GLU A 21 -35.98 1.90 25.10
N SER A 22 -37.16 2.42 24.75
CA SER A 22 -37.33 3.41 23.68
C SER A 22 -37.00 4.85 24.10
N GLY A 23 -36.41 5.06 25.29
CA GLY A 23 -36.02 6.40 25.77
C GLY A 23 -37.13 7.17 26.48
N MET A 24 -38.16 6.48 26.97
CA MET A 24 -39.25 7.10 27.71
C MET A 24 -38.94 7.14 29.20
N HIS A 25 -39.05 8.33 29.80
CA HIS A 25 -38.52 8.58 31.13
C HIS A 25 -39.55 8.27 32.23
N THR A 26 -40.84 8.34 31.89
CA THR A 26 -41.94 8.07 32.82
C THR A 26 -43.12 7.47 32.07
N TYR A 27 -43.55 6.28 32.48
CA TYR A 27 -44.74 5.56 31.99
C TYR A 27 -45.78 5.54 33.11
N VAL A 28 -46.96 6.14 32.90
CA VAL A 28 -47.99 6.28 33.93
C VAL A 28 -49.26 5.57 33.51
N VAL A 29 -49.60 4.50 34.22
CA VAL A 29 -50.82 3.70 34.00
C VAL A 29 -51.98 4.29 34.80
N ASN A 30 -53.13 4.52 34.16
CA ASN A 30 -54.41 4.90 34.78
C ASN A 30 -54.27 6.04 35.83
N GLY A 31 -53.49 7.08 35.50
CA GLY A 31 -53.03 8.07 36.48
C GLY A 31 -53.07 9.54 36.04
N TYR A 32 -53.93 9.89 35.09
CA TYR A 32 -54.04 11.27 34.61
C TYR A 32 -54.79 12.16 35.62
N ASP A 33 -54.03 12.93 36.40
CA ASP A 33 -54.54 13.94 37.34
C ASP A 33 -53.66 15.20 37.30
N ALA A 34 -54.30 16.38 37.31
CA ALA A 34 -53.61 17.66 37.16
C ALA A 34 -52.62 17.96 38.30
N ARG A 35 -52.89 17.49 39.52
CA ARG A 35 -52.01 17.71 40.69
C ARG A 35 -50.76 16.84 40.61
N ARG A 36 -50.82 15.70 39.91
CA ARG A 36 -49.71 14.77 39.73
C ARG A 36 -48.76 15.15 38.58
N LEU A 37 -49.22 15.97 37.63
CA LEU A 37 -48.45 16.33 36.44
C LEU A 37 -47.10 16.98 36.79
N ARG A 38 -47.08 18.00 37.67
CA ARG A 38 -45.85 18.73 37.99
C ARG A 38 -44.78 17.84 38.66
N PRO A 39 -45.10 17.03 39.69
CA PRO A 39 -44.14 16.06 40.24
C PRO A 39 -43.63 15.04 39.21
N LEU A 40 -44.50 14.53 38.33
CA LEU A 40 -44.11 13.56 37.31
C LEU A 40 -43.24 14.17 36.22
N MET A 41 -43.50 15.41 35.81
CA MET A 41 -42.62 16.16 34.92
C MET A 41 -41.24 16.37 35.55
N GLN A 42 -41.17 16.73 36.84
CA GLN A 42 -39.91 16.87 37.56
C GLN A 42 -39.14 15.53 37.63
N LEU A 43 -39.85 14.42 37.84
CA LEU A 43 -39.26 13.07 37.80
C LEU A 43 -38.71 12.73 36.42
N ALA A 44 -39.49 12.96 35.35
CA ALA A 44 -39.06 12.74 33.97
C ALA A 44 -37.82 13.59 33.63
N GLN A 45 -37.81 14.87 34.03
CA GLN A 45 -36.66 15.77 33.88
C GLN A 45 -35.43 15.30 34.67
N ALA A 46 -35.60 14.78 35.89
CA ALA A 46 -34.50 14.25 36.69
C ALA A 46 -33.92 12.98 36.06
N ARG A 47 -34.77 12.06 35.60
CA ARG A 47 -34.34 10.85 34.88
C ARG A 47 -33.62 11.18 33.57
N PHE A 48 -34.16 12.11 32.78
CA PHE A 48 -33.51 12.58 31.55
C PHE A 48 -32.13 13.17 31.82
N ARG A 49 -32.00 14.06 32.82
CA ARG A 49 -30.69 14.63 33.19
C ARG A 49 -29.68 13.56 33.60
N ARG A 50 -30.12 12.56 34.38
CA ARG A 50 -29.26 11.43 34.77
C ARG A 50 -28.82 10.60 33.57
N GLU A 51 -29.74 10.27 32.67
CA GLU A 51 -29.43 9.51 31.46
C GLU A 51 -28.48 10.30 30.53
N GLN A 52 -28.73 11.58 30.30
CA GLN A 52 -27.83 12.42 29.50
C GLN A 52 -26.42 12.50 30.11
N ALA A 53 -26.30 12.62 31.44
CA ALA A 53 -25.00 12.61 32.10
C ALA A 53 -24.25 11.27 31.90
N LEU A 54 -24.96 10.13 31.99
CA LEU A 54 -24.38 8.82 31.73
C LEU A 54 -23.96 8.64 30.27
N LEU A 55 -24.77 9.12 29.32
CA LEU A 55 -24.43 9.09 27.89
C LEU A 55 -23.21 9.98 27.58
N GLU A 56 -23.08 11.12 28.24
CA GLU A 56 -21.93 12.02 28.12
C GLU A 56 -20.66 11.37 28.71
N GLU A 57 -20.75 10.76 29.88
CA GLU A 57 -19.66 10.01 30.50
C GLU A 57 -19.22 8.83 29.63
N LEU A 58 -20.18 8.06 29.10
CA LEU A 58 -19.91 6.95 28.18
C LEU A 58 -19.19 7.46 26.91
N ARG A 59 -19.62 8.59 26.36
CA ARG A 59 -19.00 9.21 25.19
C ARG A 59 -17.57 9.67 25.47
N ASP A 60 -17.33 10.29 26.62
CA ASP A 60 -15.99 10.74 27.04
C ASP A 60 -15.04 9.55 27.22
N VAL A 61 -15.47 8.51 27.95
CA VAL A 61 -14.69 7.27 28.13
C VAL A 61 -14.38 6.61 26.79
N SER A 62 -15.38 6.49 25.91
CA SER A 62 -15.21 5.91 24.58
C SER A 62 -14.20 6.70 23.73
N THR A 63 -14.28 8.04 23.78
CA THR A 63 -13.36 8.92 23.05
C THR A 63 -11.92 8.76 23.55
N ARG A 64 -11.71 8.76 24.87
CA ARG A 64 -10.37 8.56 25.48
C ARG A 64 -9.79 7.20 25.14
N PHE A 65 -10.63 6.16 25.08
CA PHE A 65 -10.20 4.82 24.72
C PHE A 65 -9.75 4.73 23.26
N GLU A 66 -10.50 5.31 22.33
CA GLU A 66 -10.12 5.36 20.91
C GLU A 66 -8.87 6.22 20.67
N GLU A 67 -8.72 7.34 21.38
CA GLU A 67 -7.49 8.13 21.36
C GLU A 67 -6.30 7.31 21.86
N ARG A 68 -6.44 6.57 22.97
CA ARG A 68 -5.37 5.71 23.48
C ARG A 68 -5.00 4.60 22.49
N LYS A 69 -5.97 3.95 21.86
CA LYS A 69 -5.71 2.96 20.79
C LYS A 69 -4.96 3.56 19.61
N ALA A 70 -5.30 4.78 19.20
CA ALA A 70 -4.60 5.47 18.13
C ALA A 70 -3.15 5.75 18.53
N VAL A 71 -2.91 6.23 19.76
CA VAL A 71 -1.56 6.48 20.28
C VAL A 71 -0.72 5.20 20.32
N GLU A 72 -1.23 4.10 20.87
CA GLU A 72 -0.47 2.84 20.91
C GLU A 72 -0.16 2.30 19.50
N ARG A 73 -1.09 2.42 18.55
CA ARG A 73 -0.84 2.04 17.15
C ARG A 73 0.23 2.92 16.51
N ALA A 74 0.16 4.23 16.71
CA ALA A 74 1.16 5.16 16.19
C ALA A 74 2.54 4.92 16.80
N LYS A 75 2.62 4.60 18.10
CA LYS A 75 3.87 4.18 18.76
C LYS A 75 4.44 2.93 18.09
N GLY A 76 3.63 1.89 17.87
CA GLY A 76 4.08 0.67 17.18
C GLY A 76 4.62 0.91 15.77
N ILE A 77 4.00 1.83 15.01
CA ILE A 77 4.50 2.27 13.70
C ILE A 77 5.87 2.96 13.86
N LEU A 78 5.99 3.92 14.78
CA LEU A 78 7.24 4.66 15.01
C LEU A 78 8.38 3.75 15.49
N MET A 79 8.10 2.80 16.37
CA MET A 79 9.08 1.81 16.85
C MET A 79 9.63 0.98 15.69
N SER A 80 8.74 0.48 14.83
CA SER A 80 9.13 -0.32 13.66
C SER A 80 9.90 0.52 12.63
N ALA A 81 9.49 1.78 12.44
CA ALA A 81 10.05 2.69 11.46
C ALA A 81 11.41 3.26 11.84
N ARG A 82 11.62 3.58 13.11
CA ARG A 82 12.82 4.27 13.60
C ARG A 82 13.72 3.38 14.46
N HIS A 83 13.31 2.14 14.72
CA HIS A 83 14.00 1.22 15.63
C HIS A 83 14.22 1.83 17.02
N VAL A 84 13.19 2.54 17.52
CA VAL A 84 13.21 3.23 18.82
C VAL A 84 12.40 2.46 19.86
N THR A 85 12.66 2.75 21.14
CA THR A 85 11.92 2.16 22.24
C THR A 85 10.49 2.73 22.32
N ASP A 86 9.65 2.11 23.15
CA ASP A 86 8.29 2.59 23.41
C ASP A 86 8.27 4.01 24.01
N ASP A 87 9.19 4.28 24.95
CA ASP A 87 9.35 5.57 25.61
C ASP A 87 9.78 6.64 24.61
N ASP A 88 10.78 6.34 23.77
CA ASP A 88 11.25 7.24 22.72
C ASP A 88 10.13 7.54 21.70
N ALA A 89 9.34 6.53 21.32
CA ALA A 89 8.22 6.70 20.40
C ALA A 89 7.14 7.62 20.99
N PHE A 90 6.83 7.49 22.29
CA PHE A 90 5.92 8.39 22.97
C PHE A 90 6.48 9.82 23.08
N HIS A 91 7.77 9.97 23.36
CA HIS A 91 8.46 11.27 23.36
C HIS A 91 8.39 11.97 22.00
N ILE A 92 8.57 11.23 20.90
CA ILE A 92 8.41 11.76 19.53
C ILE A 92 6.98 12.24 19.31
N LEU A 93 5.96 11.42 19.60
CA LEU A 93 4.55 11.81 19.43
C LEU A 93 4.18 13.07 20.23
N ARG A 94 4.68 13.15 21.47
CA ARG A 94 4.46 14.31 22.33
C ARG A 94 5.11 15.57 21.77
N THR A 95 6.35 15.45 21.30
CA THR A 95 7.09 16.58 20.70
C THR A 95 6.38 17.09 19.45
N ALA A 96 5.94 16.17 18.58
CA ALA A 96 5.13 16.46 17.39
C ALA A 96 3.83 17.20 17.72
N SER A 97 3.10 16.72 18.74
CA SER A 97 1.87 17.34 19.26
C SER A 97 2.11 18.77 19.76
N MET A 98 3.23 19.02 20.44
CA MET A 98 3.61 20.35 20.91
C MET A 98 3.96 21.31 19.76
N HIS A 99 4.73 20.85 18.77
CA HIS A 99 5.10 21.67 17.61
C HIS A 99 3.90 21.97 16.68
N SER A 100 3.00 21.01 16.51
CA SER A 100 1.82 21.15 15.64
C SER A 100 0.62 21.79 16.33
N ASN A 101 0.67 22.03 17.65
CA ASN A 101 -0.46 22.49 18.46
C ASN A 101 -1.73 21.63 18.28
N GLN A 102 -1.55 20.31 18.15
CA GLN A 102 -2.62 19.33 17.96
C GLN A 102 -2.70 18.38 19.15
N ARG A 103 -3.87 17.77 19.38
CA ARG A 103 -4.01 16.72 20.41
C ARG A 103 -3.19 15.49 20.02
N LEU A 104 -2.66 14.78 21.01
CA LEU A 104 -1.87 13.57 20.80
C LEU A 104 -2.61 12.52 19.95
N GLY A 105 -3.92 12.34 20.18
CA GLY A 105 -4.76 11.46 19.37
C GLY A 105 -4.86 11.87 17.90
N GLN A 106 -4.86 13.16 17.59
CA GLN A 106 -4.91 13.67 16.21
C GLN A 106 -3.58 13.42 15.48
N VAL A 107 -2.45 13.71 16.15
CA VAL A 107 -1.11 13.42 15.62
C VAL A 107 -0.94 11.93 15.36
N ALA A 108 -1.39 11.08 16.30
CA ALA A 108 -1.35 9.64 16.14
C ALA A 108 -2.17 9.19 14.91
N GLN A 109 -3.37 9.74 14.70
CA GLN A 109 -4.17 9.43 13.51
C GLN A 109 -3.51 9.90 12.21
N HIS A 110 -2.86 11.06 12.19
CA HIS A 110 -2.10 11.52 11.02
C HIS A 110 -0.95 10.56 10.69
N ILE A 111 -0.20 10.10 11.69
CA ILE A 111 0.87 9.11 11.51
C ILE A 111 0.33 7.79 10.96
N ILE A 112 -0.77 7.30 11.54
CA ILE A 112 -1.44 6.10 11.06
C ILE A 112 -1.86 6.27 9.60
N GLN A 113 -2.53 7.37 9.26
CA GLN A 113 -3.04 7.60 7.91
C GLN A 113 -1.92 7.65 6.88
N SER A 114 -0.84 8.39 7.16
CA SER A 114 0.27 8.48 6.20
C SER A 114 1.03 7.17 6.07
N ALA A 115 1.15 6.38 7.14
CA ALA A 115 1.71 5.04 7.03
C ALA A 115 0.85 4.14 6.14
N HIS A 116 -0.47 4.19 6.25
CA HIS A 116 -1.37 3.44 5.38
C HIS A 116 -1.27 3.90 3.91
N SER A 117 -1.21 5.21 3.66
CA SER A 117 -1.03 5.76 2.31
C SER A 117 0.32 5.35 1.71
N ALA A 118 1.41 5.43 2.49
CA ALA A 118 2.74 4.99 2.07
C ALA A 118 2.78 3.50 1.73
N GLU A 119 2.21 2.65 2.60
CA GLU A 119 2.13 1.22 2.34
C GLU A 119 1.32 0.95 1.08
N GLY A 120 0.15 1.58 0.93
CA GLY A 120 -0.69 1.44 -0.28
C GLY A 120 0.08 1.75 -1.56
N VAL A 121 0.77 2.89 -1.63
CA VAL A 121 1.61 3.28 -2.78
C VAL A 121 2.75 2.27 -3.00
N ASN A 122 3.43 1.81 -1.95
CA ASN A 122 4.52 0.84 -2.07
C ASN A 122 4.01 -0.51 -2.61
N ARG A 123 2.93 -1.06 -2.05
CA ARG A 123 2.34 -2.35 -2.45
C ARG A 123 1.81 -2.30 -3.88
N ALA A 124 1.06 -1.25 -4.24
CA ALA A 124 0.59 -1.06 -5.62
C ALA A 124 1.78 -0.89 -6.58
N GLY A 125 2.81 -0.14 -6.17
CA GLY A 125 4.04 0.04 -6.93
C GLY A 125 4.78 -1.27 -7.20
N GLN A 126 4.85 -2.17 -6.21
CA GLN A 126 5.47 -3.49 -6.36
C GLN A 126 4.77 -4.36 -7.41
N LEU A 127 3.45 -4.23 -7.60
CA LEU A 127 2.72 -5.00 -8.61
C LEU A 127 3.23 -4.73 -10.03
N ARG A 128 3.59 -3.48 -10.33
CA ARG A 128 4.19 -3.09 -11.62
C ARG A 128 5.52 -3.80 -11.85
N MET A 129 6.38 -3.84 -10.83
CA MET A 129 7.67 -4.53 -10.92
C MET A 129 7.49 -6.04 -11.07
N LEU A 130 6.62 -6.63 -10.24
CA LEU A 130 6.40 -8.07 -10.21
C LEU A 130 5.84 -8.58 -11.54
N SER A 131 4.98 -7.82 -12.23
CA SER A 131 4.48 -8.21 -13.55
C SER A 131 5.61 -8.35 -14.58
N GLN A 132 6.58 -7.44 -14.54
CA GLN A 132 7.77 -7.48 -15.43
C GLN A 132 8.74 -8.61 -15.03
N ARG A 133 8.98 -8.78 -13.73
CA ARG A 133 9.84 -9.84 -13.18
C ARG A 133 9.32 -11.24 -13.54
N LEU A 134 8.00 -11.44 -13.53
CA LEU A 134 7.37 -12.70 -13.94
C LEU A 134 7.70 -13.08 -15.39
N VAL A 135 7.60 -12.12 -16.32
CA VAL A 135 7.92 -12.34 -17.74
C VAL A 135 9.42 -12.58 -17.93
N LYS A 136 10.28 -11.81 -17.25
CA LYS A 136 11.73 -12.01 -17.28
C LYS A 136 12.11 -13.45 -16.89
N HIS A 137 11.56 -13.98 -15.81
CA HIS A 137 11.82 -15.37 -15.41
C HIS A 137 11.19 -16.40 -16.35
N TRP A 138 10.04 -16.09 -16.98
CA TRP A 138 9.48 -16.94 -18.02
C TRP A 138 10.44 -17.09 -19.21
N LEU A 139 11.01 -15.97 -19.66
CA LEU A 139 11.99 -15.91 -20.75
C LEU A 139 13.26 -16.71 -20.44
N LEU A 140 13.80 -16.57 -19.23
CA LEU A 140 15.01 -17.29 -18.81
C LEU A 140 14.77 -18.81 -18.75
N ARG A 141 13.58 -19.23 -18.29
CA ARG A 141 13.18 -20.64 -18.32
C ARG A 141 13.02 -21.15 -19.76
N LEU A 142 12.41 -20.37 -20.65
CA LEU A 142 12.29 -20.68 -22.07
C LEU A 142 13.66 -20.85 -22.74
N ALA A 143 14.64 -20.02 -22.35
CA ALA A 143 16.01 -20.10 -22.81
C ALA A 143 16.83 -21.24 -22.18
N GLY A 144 16.29 -21.99 -21.21
CA GLY A 144 16.98 -23.08 -20.52
C GLY A 144 17.98 -22.63 -19.44
N VAL A 145 17.97 -21.35 -19.06
CA VAL A 145 18.83 -20.83 -18.00
C VAL A 145 18.27 -21.29 -16.66
N LYS A 146 19.07 -22.00 -15.86
CA LYS A 146 18.78 -22.41 -14.46
C LYS A 146 17.29 -22.62 -14.14
N VAL A 147 16.63 -23.48 -14.91
CA VAL A 147 15.15 -23.54 -14.99
C VAL A 147 14.46 -23.68 -13.63
N ALA A 148 15.00 -24.51 -12.74
CA ALA A 148 14.46 -24.71 -11.39
C ALA A 148 14.53 -23.43 -10.52
N GLN A 149 15.65 -22.68 -10.60
CA GLN A 149 15.82 -21.44 -9.86
C GLN A 149 14.84 -20.36 -10.34
N HIS A 150 14.69 -20.17 -11.65
CA HIS A 150 13.75 -19.18 -12.17
C HIS A 150 12.29 -19.57 -11.98
N LEU A 151 11.96 -20.87 -11.93
CA LEU A 151 10.62 -21.32 -11.52
C LEU A 151 10.34 -20.94 -10.05
N ALA A 152 11.32 -21.07 -9.17
CA ALA A 152 11.17 -20.67 -7.77
C ALA A 152 10.98 -19.15 -7.64
N LEU A 153 11.75 -18.33 -8.36
CA LEU A 153 11.63 -16.86 -8.37
C LEU A 153 10.31 -16.38 -8.99
N GLN A 154 9.82 -17.07 -10.03
CA GLN A 154 8.51 -16.79 -10.61
C GLN A 154 7.38 -17.14 -9.65
N SER A 155 7.48 -18.28 -8.96
CA SER A 155 6.51 -18.71 -7.95
C SER A 155 6.48 -17.77 -6.75
N ASP A 156 7.66 -17.30 -6.32
CA ASP A 156 7.80 -16.27 -5.30
C ASP A 156 7.11 -14.96 -5.71
N SER A 157 7.39 -14.47 -6.92
CA SER A 157 6.76 -13.27 -7.46
C SER A 157 5.23 -13.37 -7.48
N ALA A 158 4.69 -14.53 -7.86
CA ALA A 158 3.25 -14.78 -7.84
C ALA A 158 2.66 -14.73 -6.43
N ARG A 159 3.32 -15.33 -5.43
CA ARG A 159 2.90 -15.24 -4.02
C ARG A 159 2.94 -13.81 -3.50
N ARG A 160 3.95 -13.03 -3.89
CA ARG A 160 4.06 -11.61 -3.51
C ARG A 160 2.92 -10.78 -4.10
N ILE A 161 2.51 -11.03 -5.34
CA ILE A 161 1.33 -10.38 -5.93
C ILE A 161 0.06 -10.75 -5.15
N ASP A 162 -0.16 -12.03 -4.86
CA ASP A 162 -1.34 -12.47 -4.08
C ASP A 162 -1.39 -11.77 -2.71
N ALA A 163 -0.26 -11.72 -2.00
CA ALA A 163 -0.15 -11.07 -0.70
C ALA A 163 -0.41 -9.55 -0.78
N ASN A 164 0.16 -8.88 -1.77
CA ASN A 164 -0.04 -7.45 -1.98
C ASN A 164 -1.51 -7.12 -2.29
N LEU A 165 -2.17 -7.91 -3.15
CA LEU A 165 -3.59 -7.71 -3.46
C LEU A 165 -4.49 -7.96 -2.26
N ALA A 166 -4.18 -8.97 -1.44
CA ALA A 166 -4.93 -9.22 -0.21
C ALA A 166 -4.80 -8.06 0.79
N LEU A 167 -3.60 -7.51 0.97
CA LEU A 167 -3.37 -6.35 1.83
C LEU A 167 -4.07 -5.10 1.31
N LEU A 168 -3.94 -4.80 0.01
CA LEU A 168 -4.60 -3.66 -0.63
C LEU A 168 -6.12 -3.78 -0.51
N GLY A 169 -6.70 -4.96 -0.75
CA GLY A 169 -8.14 -5.19 -0.62
C GLY A 169 -8.67 -5.02 0.80
N LYS A 170 -7.85 -5.31 1.81
CA LYS A 170 -8.19 -5.13 3.22
C LYS A 170 -8.11 -3.66 3.66
N ASN A 171 -7.11 -2.93 3.19
CA ASN A 171 -6.73 -1.63 3.75
C ASN A 171 -7.22 -0.44 2.91
N LEU A 172 -7.51 -0.61 1.62
CA LEU A 172 -7.98 0.47 0.77
C LEU A 172 -9.50 0.67 0.87
N SER A 173 -9.92 1.93 0.77
CA SER A 173 -11.34 2.30 0.68
C SER A 173 -11.98 1.73 -0.58
N GLN A 174 -12.99 0.89 -0.42
CA GLN A 174 -13.73 0.29 -1.54
C GLN A 174 -14.49 1.33 -2.37
N SER A 175 -15.00 2.39 -1.74
CA SER A 175 -15.71 3.46 -2.45
C SER A 175 -14.78 4.32 -3.32
N THR A 176 -13.48 4.31 -3.05
CA THR A 176 -12.50 5.16 -3.74
C THR A 176 -11.65 4.38 -4.73
N PHE A 177 -11.19 3.18 -4.36
CA PHE A 177 -10.22 2.40 -5.14
C PHE A 177 -10.75 1.04 -5.60
N GLY A 178 -12.01 0.70 -5.31
CA GLY A 178 -12.58 -0.62 -5.57
C GLY A 178 -12.51 -1.06 -7.03
N GLU A 179 -12.88 -0.18 -7.97
CA GLU A 179 -12.83 -0.47 -9.42
C GLU A 179 -11.39 -0.69 -9.90
N LEU A 180 -10.48 0.23 -9.56
CA LEU A 180 -9.06 0.12 -9.92
C LEU A 180 -8.42 -1.17 -9.38
N LEU A 181 -8.79 -1.57 -8.15
CA LEU A 181 -8.29 -2.81 -7.57
C LEU A 181 -8.91 -4.04 -8.25
N ALA A 182 -10.18 -3.98 -8.63
CA ALA A 182 -10.86 -5.07 -9.34
C ALA A 182 -10.25 -5.34 -10.72
N ASP A 183 -9.85 -4.29 -11.45
CA ASP A 183 -9.13 -4.38 -12.72
C ASP A 183 -7.81 -5.14 -12.54
N VAL A 184 -6.97 -4.68 -11.60
CA VAL A 184 -5.68 -5.32 -11.26
C VAL A 184 -5.87 -6.79 -10.87
N VAL A 185 -6.89 -7.12 -10.06
CA VAL A 185 -7.19 -8.49 -9.64
C VAL A 185 -7.62 -9.35 -10.84
N THR A 186 -8.38 -8.79 -11.77
CA THR A 186 -8.86 -9.49 -12.98
C THR A 186 -7.69 -9.85 -13.88
N ASP A 187 -6.82 -8.89 -14.18
CA ASP A 187 -5.64 -9.12 -15.00
C ASP A 187 -4.63 -10.05 -14.33
N TRP A 188 -4.46 -9.94 -13.00
CA TRP A 188 -3.64 -10.88 -12.26
C TRP A 188 -4.16 -12.33 -12.36
N LYS A 189 -5.47 -12.55 -12.23
CA LYS A 189 -6.07 -13.89 -12.38
C LYS A 189 -5.79 -14.48 -13.76
N ALA A 190 -5.91 -13.67 -14.81
CA ALA A 190 -5.63 -14.09 -16.17
C ALA A 190 -4.14 -14.44 -16.38
N LEU A 191 -3.23 -13.57 -15.93
CA LEU A 191 -1.79 -13.79 -16.00
C LEU A 191 -1.36 -15.04 -15.20
N LYS A 192 -1.84 -15.16 -13.95
CA LYS A 192 -1.56 -16.30 -13.07
C LYS A 192 -1.99 -17.62 -13.68
N LYS A 193 -3.13 -17.65 -14.39
CA LYS A 193 -3.60 -18.84 -15.12
C LYS A 193 -2.64 -19.20 -16.26
N ALA A 194 -2.20 -18.21 -17.04
CA ALA A 194 -1.29 -18.42 -18.16
C ALA A 194 0.09 -18.93 -17.72
N LEU A 195 0.59 -18.46 -16.57
CA LEU A 195 1.91 -18.83 -16.03
C LEU A 195 2.02 -20.27 -15.47
N LYS A 196 0.92 -21.03 -15.40
CA LYS A 196 0.95 -22.42 -14.89
C LYS A 196 1.59 -23.42 -15.84
N ALA A 197 1.62 -23.11 -17.14
CA ALA A 197 2.14 -24.01 -18.16
C ALA A 197 3.68 -24.03 -18.17
N THR A 198 4.24 -25.08 -18.79
CA THR A 198 5.66 -25.10 -19.16
C THR A 198 5.90 -24.06 -20.26
N PRO A 199 6.97 -23.23 -20.16
CA PRO A 199 7.25 -22.21 -21.16
C PRO A 199 7.43 -22.77 -22.56
N VAL A 200 6.62 -22.28 -23.49
CA VAL A 200 6.75 -22.50 -24.94
C VAL A 200 6.75 -21.15 -25.67
N PRO A 201 7.44 -21.02 -26.82
CA PRO A 201 7.58 -19.74 -27.52
C PRO A 201 6.25 -19.08 -27.90
N GLU A 202 5.24 -19.87 -28.27
CA GLU A 202 3.93 -19.39 -28.72
C GLU A 202 3.14 -18.68 -27.61
N GLN A 203 3.47 -18.96 -26.35
CA GLN A 203 2.84 -18.33 -25.19
C GLN A 203 3.50 -17.01 -24.79
N LEU A 204 4.63 -16.65 -25.39
CA LEU A 204 5.40 -15.47 -24.98
C LEU A 204 4.61 -14.16 -25.18
N ALA A 205 4.16 -13.91 -26.40
CA ALA A 205 3.39 -12.71 -26.74
C ALA A 205 2.13 -12.53 -25.87
N PRO A 206 1.25 -13.54 -25.69
CA PRO A 206 0.05 -13.37 -24.86
C PRO A 206 0.38 -13.19 -23.36
N ILE A 207 1.42 -13.85 -22.83
CA ILE A 207 1.85 -13.65 -21.43
C ILE A 207 2.42 -12.26 -21.22
N ASN A 208 3.25 -11.76 -22.15
CA ASN A 208 3.79 -10.41 -22.09
C ASN A 208 2.66 -9.37 -22.14
N ALA A 209 1.68 -9.54 -23.04
CA ALA A 209 0.52 -8.65 -23.12
C ALA A 209 -0.31 -8.63 -21.83
N LEU A 210 -0.52 -9.78 -21.18
CA LEU A 210 -1.17 -9.86 -19.86
C LEU A 210 -0.38 -9.12 -18.77
N ALA A 211 0.95 -9.26 -18.75
CA ALA A 211 1.81 -8.57 -17.80
C ALA A 211 1.85 -7.05 -18.02
N GLU A 212 1.81 -6.60 -19.27
CA GLU A 212 1.72 -5.17 -19.61
C GLU A 212 0.40 -4.55 -19.17
N ARG A 213 -0.73 -5.24 -19.34
CA ARG A 213 -2.02 -4.75 -18.83
C ARG A 213 -2.02 -4.66 -17.30
N LEU A 214 -1.53 -5.71 -16.61
CA LEU A 214 -1.36 -5.68 -15.16
C LEU A 214 -0.45 -4.52 -14.70
N LEU A 215 0.63 -4.22 -15.44
CA LEU A 215 1.49 -3.06 -15.16
C LEU A 215 0.71 -1.76 -15.29
N GLN A 216 -0.05 -1.58 -16.37
CA GLN A 216 -0.82 -0.36 -16.63
C GLN A 216 -1.88 -0.13 -15.56
N ASP A 217 -2.58 -1.18 -15.14
CA ASP A 217 -3.61 -1.11 -14.11
C ASP A 217 -3.00 -0.79 -12.75
N ALA A 218 -1.87 -1.43 -12.42
CA ALA A 218 -1.12 -1.12 -11.21
C ALA A 218 -0.55 0.31 -11.20
N GLU A 219 -0.15 0.86 -12.36
CA GLU A 219 0.25 2.27 -12.50
C GLU A 219 -0.91 3.21 -12.22
N ARG A 220 -2.10 2.95 -12.80
CA ARG A 220 -3.30 3.76 -12.53
C ARG A 220 -3.68 3.74 -11.05
N LEU A 221 -3.65 2.57 -10.42
CA LEU A 221 -3.90 2.44 -8.98
C LEU A 221 -2.84 3.21 -8.15
N THR A 222 -1.55 3.06 -8.48
CA THR A 222 -0.47 3.75 -7.77
C THR A 222 -0.59 5.28 -7.90
N ALA A 223 -0.88 5.78 -9.11
CA ALA A 223 -1.07 7.20 -9.35
C ALA A 223 -2.29 7.77 -8.61
N SER A 224 -3.39 7.01 -8.54
CA SER A 224 -4.57 7.39 -7.76
C SER A 224 -4.27 7.46 -6.25
N LEU A 225 -3.52 6.50 -5.73
CA LEU A 225 -3.07 6.48 -4.33
C LEU A 225 -2.12 7.64 -4.00
N GLU A 226 -1.17 7.95 -4.90
CA GLU A 226 -0.31 9.13 -4.76
C GLU A 226 -1.14 10.44 -4.82
N GLY A 227 -2.09 10.55 -5.74
CA GLY A 227 -2.93 11.74 -5.89
C GLY A 227 -3.84 11.99 -4.68
N ALA A 228 -4.31 10.92 -4.02
CA ALA A 228 -5.11 11.02 -2.80
C ALA A 228 -4.29 11.49 -1.58
N GLY A 229 -2.97 11.24 -1.57
CA GLY A 229 -2.06 11.65 -0.51
C GLY A 229 -1.15 12.80 -0.96
N SER A 230 -1.53 14.05 -0.70
CA SER A 230 -0.76 15.22 -1.13
C SER A 230 0.46 15.49 -0.22
N VAL A 231 1.43 14.58 -0.22
CA VAL A 231 2.68 14.74 0.54
C VAL A 231 3.88 14.45 -0.37
N ALA A 232 4.78 15.42 -0.55
CA ALA A 232 6.00 15.28 -1.35
C ALA A 232 6.81 13.98 -1.11
N PRO A 233 6.84 13.40 0.11
CA PRO A 233 7.49 12.12 0.36
C PRO A 233 6.86 10.91 -0.34
N LEU A 234 5.54 10.90 -0.60
CA LEU A 234 4.90 9.83 -1.36
C LEU A 234 5.38 9.80 -2.81
N ARG A 235 5.65 10.96 -3.40
CA ARG A 235 6.26 11.08 -4.73
C ARG A 235 7.67 10.49 -4.77
N MET A 236 8.48 10.71 -3.73
CA MET A 236 9.83 10.13 -3.63
C MET A 236 9.78 8.60 -3.53
N LEU A 237 8.89 8.07 -2.70
CA LEU A 237 8.64 6.63 -2.61
C LEU A 237 8.18 6.06 -3.96
N ASN A 238 7.23 6.71 -4.63
CA ASN A 238 6.76 6.25 -5.94
C ASN A 238 7.88 6.32 -6.99
N MET A 239 8.72 7.36 -6.98
CA MET A 239 9.87 7.46 -7.89
C MET A 239 10.85 6.30 -7.68
N ALA A 240 11.23 5.99 -6.44
CA ALA A 240 12.04 4.80 -6.13
C ALA A 240 11.32 3.50 -6.55
N GLY A 241 10.00 3.42 -6.38
CA GLY A 241 9.15 2.36 -6.91
C GLY A 241 9.21 2.19 -8.43
N ARG A 242 9.19 3.30 -9.16
CA ARG A 242 9.27 3.32 -10.62
C ARG A 242 10.62 2.81 -11.10
N GLN A 243 11.72 3.10 -10.40
CA GLN A 243 13.04 2.57 -10.73
C GLN A 243 13.10 1.04 -10.64
N ARG A 244 12.45 0.43 -9.63
CA ARG A 244 12.29 -1.04 -9.53
C ARG A 244 11.66 -1.59 -10.80
N MET A 245 10.53 -1.03 -11.23
CA MET A 245 9.84 -1.48 -12.44
C MET A 245 10.69 -1.27 -13.69
N LEU A 246 11.29 -0.09 -13.86
CA LEU A 246 12.06 0.24 -15.06
C LEU A 246 13.28 -0.67 -15.23
N SER A 247 13.98 -1.03 -14.15
CA SER A 247 15.09 -1.99 -14.21
C SER A 247 14.64 -3.37 -14.70
N GLN A 248 13.51 -3.87 -14.21
CA GLN A 248 12.94 -5.15 -14.63
C GLN A 248 12.43 -5.10 -16.06
N ARG A 249 11.79 -3.99 -16.44
CA ARG A 249 11.28 -3.76 -17.79
C ARG A 249 12.41 -3.70 -18.81
N PHE A 250 13.50 -2.99 -18.49
CA PHE A 250 14.71 -2.94 -19.31
C PHE A 250 15.28 -4.35 -19.53
N ALA A 251 15.52 -5.11 -18.45
CA ALA A 251 16.04 -6.47 -18.54
C ALA A 251 15.11 -7.40 -19.35
N LYS A 252 13.78 -7.34 -19.13
CA LYS A 252 12.77 -8.07 -19.90
C LYS A 252 12.86 -7.72 -21.39
N ALA A 253 12.87 -6.44 -21.74
CA ALA A 253 12.93 -5.98 -23.13
C ALA A 253 14.26 -6.39 -23.82
N SER A 254 15.38 -6.34 -23.09
CA SER A 254 16.68 -6.83 -23.59
C SER A 254 16.62 -8.32 -23.92
N LEU A 255 15.97 -9.15 -23.09
CA LEU A 255 15.81 -10.58 -23.34
C LEU A 255 14.87 -10.88 -24.51
N LEU A 256 13.75 -10.14 -24.61
CA LEU A 256 12.78 -10.26 -25.71
C LEU A 256 13.45 -9.98 -27.07
N GLY A 257 14.24 -8.92 -27.15
CA GLY A 257 14.95 -8.53 -28.37
C GLY A 257 16.01 -9.53 -28.88
N VAL A 258 16.33 -10.57 -28.10
CA VAL A 258 17.27 -11.65 -28.47
C VAL A 258 16.55 -12.93 -28.88
N LEU A 259 15.26 -13.05 -28.57
CA LEU A 259 14.44 -14.23 -28.88
C LEU A 259 13.51 -14.00 -30.07
N GLU A 260 13.19 -12.75 -30.37
CA GLU A 260 12.31 -12.36 -31.48
C GLU A 260 13.09 -11.62 -32.59
N SER A 261 12.57 -11.66 -33.81
CA SER A 261 13.16 -11.06 -35.02
C SER A 261 12.13 -10.22 -35.77
N GLY A 262 12.58 -9.20 -36.51
CA GLY A 262 11.71 -8.35 -37.33
C GLY A 262 11.03 -7.24 -36.53
N GLU A 263 9.77 -6.90 -36.87
CA GLU A 263 9.00 -5.83 -36.22
C GLU A 263 8.94 -5.94 -34.67
N PRO A 264 8.68 -7.11 -34.07
CA PRO A 264 8.68 -7.25 -32.61
C PRO A 264 10.03 -6.90 -31.97
N GLN A 265 11.15 -7.25 -32.64
CA GLN A 265 12.49 -6.92 -32.16
C GLN A 265 12.71 -5.40 -32.08
N LEU A 266 12.26 -4.65 -33.09
CA LEU A 266 12.34 -3.18 -33.11
C LEU A 266 11.49 -2.56 -31.99
N GLN A 267 10.30 -3.11 -31.74
CA GLN A 267 9.44 -2.67 -30.63
C GLN A 267 10.11 -2.87 -29.27
N HIS A 268 10.72 -4.04 -29.03
CA HIS A 268 11.45 -4.30 -27.78
C HIS A 268 12.68 -3.41 -27.62
N GLN A 269 13.39 -3.09 -28.71
CA GLN A 269 14.49 -2.13 -28.68
C GLN A 269 14.03 -0.73 -28.29
N ALA A 270 12.89 -0.28 -28.83
CA ALA A 270 12.30 1.01 -28.48
C ALA A 270 11.83 1.03 -27.00
N GLU A 271 11.20 -0.04 -26.53
CA GLU A 271 10.82 -0.21 -25.11
C GLU A 271 12.04 -0.16 -24.20
N MET A 272 13.11 -0.86 -24.57
CA MET A 272 14.36 -0.90 -23.82
C MET A 272 15.00 0.49 -23.71
N GLU A 273 15.05 1.25 -24.81
CA GLU A 273 15.60 2.60 -24.82
C GLU A 273 14.75 3.58 -24.02
N ALA A 274 13.42 3.50 -24.14
CA ALA A 274 12.51 4.31 -23.33
C ALA A 274 12.66 4.00 -21.83
N ALA A 275 12.80 2.73 -21.46
CA ALA A 275 13.03 2.32 -20.07
C ALA A 275 14.37 2.85 -19.54
N ARG A 276 15.43 2.81 -20.36
CA ARG A 276 16.74 3.36 -20.02
C ARG A 276 16.67 4.85 -19.74
N GLN A 277 16.11 5.63 -20.66
CA GLN A 277 16.02 7.09 -20.52
C GLN A 277 15.20 7.48 -19.28
N ALA A 278 14.05 6.82 -19.06
CA ALA A 278 13.23 7.07 -17.89
C ALA A 278 13.92 6.69 -16.57
N PHE A 279 14.74 5.63 -16.59
CA PHE A 279 15.50 5.19 -15.42
C PHE A 279 16.60 6.21 -15.10
N GLU A 280 17.42 6.57 -16.08
CA GLU A 280 18.53 7.52 -15.90
C GLU A 280 18.03 8.90 -15.44
N GLN A 281 16.92 9.39 -16.00
CA GLN A 281 16.26 10.62 -15.54
C GLN A 281 15.78 10.53 -14.10
N GLY A 282 15.14 9.41 -13.72
CA GLY A 282 14.64 9.22 -12.36
C GLY A 282 15.77 9.06 -11.34
N LEU A 283 16.85 8.35 -11.69
CA LEU A 283 18.04 8.23 -10.86
C LEU A 283 18.75 9.58 -10.68
N ALA A 284 18.86 10.38 -11.75
CA ALA A 284 19.41 11.73 -11.67
C ALA A 284 18.56 12.63 -10.75
N TYR A 285 17.23 12.56 -10.88
CA TYR A 285 16.31 13.27 -9.99
C TYR A 285 16.51 12.87 -8.51
N LEU A 286 16.56 11.57 -8.20
CA LEU A 286 16.75 11.08 -6.84
C LEU A 286 18.09 11.52 -6.25
N ASN A 287 19.17 11.53 -7.05
CA ASN A 287 20.49 12.02 -6.61
C ASN A 287 20.53 13.54 -6.39
N GLY A 288 19.69 14.30 -7.12
CA GLY A 288 19.58 15.75 -7.00
C GLY A 288 18.79 16.24 -5.79
N LEU A 289 18.17 15.35 -5.00
CA LEU A 289 17.35 15.74 -3.85
C LEU A 289 18.22 16.33 -2.72
N PRO A 290 17.91 17.54 -2.21
CA PRO A 290 18.76 18.24 -1.24
C PRO A 290 18.79 17.57 0.14
N LEU A 291 17.73 16.87 0.53
CA LEU A 291 17.54 16.28 1.87
C LEU A 291 17.59 14.75 1.83
N SER A 292 18.75 14.19 1.49
CA SER A 292 18.99 12.73 1.51
C SER A 292 19.90 12.34 2.68
N THR A 293 19.52 11.31 3.44
CA THR A 293 20.36 10.75 4.50
C THR A 293 21.62 10.09 3.93
N PRO A 294 22.71 9.93 4.73
CA PRO A 294 23.90 9.22 4.27
C PRO A 294 23.61 7.79 3.80
N GLU A 295 22.65 7.13 4.44
CA GLU A 295 22.20 5.79 4.06
C GLU A 295 21.56 5.77 2.66
N ILE A 296 20.63 6.70 2.39
CA ILE A 296 20.00 6.88 1.08
C ILE A 296 21.04 7.16 0.00
N ARG A 297 22.02 8.05 0.28
CA ARG A 297 23.09 8.36 -0.67
C ARG A 297 23.96 7.15 -1.00
N ARG A 298 24.29 6.32 0.00
CA ARG A 298 25.04 5.08 -0.23
C ARG A 298 24.25 4.09 -1.09
N THR A 299 22.96 3.90 -0.81
CA THR A 299 22.10 3.02 -1.61
C THR A 299 21.94 3.53 -3.04
N LEU A 300 21.79 4.84 -3.26
CA LEU A 300 21.75 5.43 -4.61
C LEU A 300 23.07 5.24 -5.38
N ALA A 301 24.22 5.33 -4.71
CA ALA A 301 25.51 5.07 -5.33
C ALA A 301 25.67 3.59 -5.74
N SER A 302 25.25 2.66 -4.88
CA SER A 302 25.17 1.22 -5.21
C SER A 302 24.27 0.97 -6.42
N ALA A 303 23.07 1.56 -6.41
CA ALA A 303 22.12 1.43 -7.51
C ALA A 303 22.66 1.99 -8.84
N ALA A 304 23.43 3.08 -8.80
CA ALA A 304 24.09 3.62 -9.99
C ALA A 304 25.12 2.64 -10.57
N GLN A 305 25.90 1.97 -9.71
CA GLN A 305 26.81 0.91 -10.15
C GLN A 305 26.05 -0.30 -10.71
N GLY A 306 25.03 -0.78 -9.98
CA GLY A 306 24.19 -1.90 -10.42
C GLY A 306 23.50 -1.62 -11.76
N TRP A 307 23.12 -0.37 -12.03
CA TRP A 307 22.60 0.02 -13.34
C TRP A 307 23.62 -0.14 -14.47
N GLN A 308 24.89 0.22 -14.26
CA GLN A 308 25.94 0.01 -15.26
C GLN A 308 26.19 -1.48 -15.53
N GLU A 309 26.09 -2.32 -14.50
CA GLU A 309 26.18 -3.78 -14.64
C GLU A 309 25.02 -4.34 -15.48
N VAL A 310 23.79 -3.82 -15.29
CA VAL A 310 22.62 -4.17 -16.11
C VAL A 310 22.81 -3.75 -17.56
N LEU A 311 23.28 -2.52 -17.83
CA LEU A 311 23.56 -2.04 -19.20
C LEU A 311 24.61 -2.93 -19.89
N THR A 312 25.72 -3.20 -19.20
CA THR A 312 26.79 -4.07 -19.69
C THR A 312 26.28 -5.48 -19.96
N GLY A 313 25.43 -6.02 -19.08
CA GLY A 313 24.77 -7.31 -19.27
C GLY A 313 23.90 -7.36 -20.52
N ALA A 314 23.12 -6.30 -20.77
CA ALA A 314 22.26 -6.21 -21.95
C ALA A 314 23.07 -6.16 -23.27
N ASP A 315 24.17 -5.41 -23.29
CA ASP A 315 25.09 -5.38 -24.44
C ASP A 315 25.72 -6.75 -24.69
N HIS A 316 26.10 -7.46 -23.63
CA HIS A 316 26.62 -8.81 -23.74
C HIS A 316 25.59 -9.77 -24.34
N VAL A 317 24.33 -9.75 -23.90
CA VAL A 317 23.30 -10.68 -24.38
C VAL A 317 22.99 -10.51 -25.88
N ARG A 318 23.17 -9.31 -26.45
CA ARG A 318 22.99 -9.03 -27.89
C ARG A 318 24.02 -9.72 -28.80
N ARG A 319 25.18 -10.14 -28.28
CA ARG A 319 26.20 -10.81 -29.10
C ARG A 319 25.67 -12.15 -29.65
N PRO A 320 26.12 -12.59 -30.84
CA PRO A 320 25.67 -13.83 -31.48
C PRO A 320 25.69 -15.05 -30.55
N ALA A 321 24.86 -16.05 -30.87
CA ALA A 321 24.79 -17.27 -30.10
C ALA A 321 26.17 -17.98 -30.05
N GLY A 322 26.67 -18.20 -28.84
CA GLY A 322 27.94 -18.88 -28.56
C GLY A 322 27.81 -19.78 -27.34
N ARG A 323 28.90 -20.50 -27.00
CA ARG A 323 28.93 -21.45 -25.85
C ARG A 323 28.60 -20.78 -24.51
N ASP A 324 28.77 -19.47 -24.41
CA ASP A 324 28.56 -18.65 -23.21
C ASP A 324 27.16 -18.01 -23.12
N ARG A 325 26.26 -18.25 -24.08
CA ARG A 325 24.94 -17.57 -24.16
C ARG A 325 24.15 -17.66 -22.87
N LEU A 326 24.05 -18.85 -22.27
CA LEU A 326 23.30 -19.05 -21.03
C LEU A 326 23.92 -18.29 -19.85
N LEU A 327 25.26 -18.20 -19.79
CA LEU A 327 25.97 -17.44 -18.77
C LEU A 327 25.72 -15.93 -18.90
N ARG A 328 25.69 -15.41 -20.13
CA ARG A 328 25.38 -14.00 -20.39
C ARG A 328 23.95 -13.64 -19.98
N LEU A 329 22.99 -14.49 -20.32
CA LEU A 329 21.58 -14.32 -19.93
C LEU A 329 21.42 -14.33 -18.41
N GLU A 330 22.09 -15.27 -17.73
CA GLU A 330 22.11 -15.36 -16.27
C GLU A 330 22.76 -14.13 -15.63
N SER A 331 23.83 -13.60 -16.21
CA SER A 331 24.53 -12.42 -15.67
C SER A 331 23.65 -11.16 -15.72
N LEU A 332 22.94 -10.94 -16.83
CA LEU A 332 21.94 -9.87 -16.92
C LEU A 332 20.81 -10.07 -15.90
N ALA A 333 20.32 -11.29 -15.75
CA ALA A 333 19.28 -11.61 -14.79
C ALA A 333 19.73 -11.29 -13.36
N ALA A 334 20.93 -11.74 -12.96
CA ALA A 334 21.50 -11.50 -11.64
C ALA A 334 21.74 -10.00 -11.36
N ALA A 335 22.33 -9.27 -12.31
CA ALA A 335 22.53 -7.82 -12.16
C ALA A 335 21.20 -7.08 -11.97
N SER A 336 20.16 -7.45 -12.74
CA SER A 336 18.84 -6.84 -12.60
C SER A 336 18.12 -7.20 -11.29
N GLU A 337 18.39 -8.35 -10.68
CA GLU A 337 17.86 -8.69 -9.35
C GLU A 337 18.61 -7.94 -8.25
N SER A 338 19.94 -7.84 -8.33
CA SER A 338 20.73 -7.05 -7.37
C SER A 338 20.32 -5.58 -7.37
N LEU A 339 20.08 -5.00 -8.55
CA LEU A 339 19.59 -3.64 -8.67
C LEU A 339 18.16 -3.49 -8.12
N LEU A 340 17.32 -4.51 -8.29
CA LEU A 340 15.98 -4.53 -7.70
C LEU A 340 16.06 -4.46 -6.17
N ASP A 341 16.95 -5.24 -5.55
CA ASP A 341 17.15 -5.27 -4.10
C ASP A 341 17.59 -3.89 -3.58
N ASP A 342 18.50 -3.20 -4.28
CA ASP A 342 18.91 -1.83 -3.95
C ASP A 342 17.72 -0.86 -3.92
N PHE A 343 16.81 -0.93 -4.91
CA PHE A 343 15.64 -0.06 -4.93
C PHE A 343 14.51 -0.52 -4.00
N GLU A 344 14.43 -1.80 -3.64
CA GLU A 344 13.55 -2.26 -2.54
C GLU A 344 14.03 -1.69 -1.21
N ALA A 345 15.34 -1.71 -0.95
CA ALA A 345 15.94 -1.08 0.23
C ALA A 345 15.71 0.44 0.23
N LEU A 346 15.93 1.11 -0.91
CA LEU A 346 15.72 2.55 -1.05
C LEU A 346 14.27 2.95 -0.80
N ALA A 347 13.32 2.19 -1.34
CA ALA A 347 11.89 2.44 -1.09
C ALA A 347 11.55 2.29 0.40
N GLY A 348 12.09 1.28 1.08
CA GLY A 348 11.93 1.12 2.52
C GLY A 348 12.54 2.28 3.32
N GLN A 349 13.70 2.79 2.91
CA GLN A 349 14.33 3.97 3.53
C GLN A 349 13.46 5.23 3.37
N TYR A 350 12.92 5.47 2.17
CA TYR A 350 11.99 6.57 1.96
C TYR A 350 10.72 6.40 2.78
N GLU A 351 10.11 5.21 2.81
CA GLU A 351 8.93 4.89 3.61
C GLU A 351 9.13 5.20 5.09
N ARG A 352 10.26 4.76 5.67
CA ARG A 352 10.66 5.11 7.04
C ARG A 352 10.86 6.60 7.22
N SER A 353 11.54 7.27 6.27
CA SER A 353 11.77 8.72 6.33
C SER A 353 10.48 9.54 6.26
N MET A 354 9.43 9.07 5.58
CA MET A 354 8.12 9.75 5.59
C MET A 354 7.49 9.72 6.98
N GLN A 355 7.58 8.58 7.65
CA GLN A 355 7.16 8.41 9.03
C GLN A 355 8.02 9.27 9.99
N MET A 356 9.19 9.74 9.53
CA MET A 356 10.04 10.65 10.30
C MET A 356 9.64 12.14 10.20
N LEU A 357 9.20 12.61 9.04
CA LEU A 357 8.96 14.06 8.77
C LEU A 357 7.66 14.62 9.36
N MET A 358 6.78 13.76 9.85
CA MET A 358 5.52 14.18 10.48
C MET A 358 5.56 14.23 12.01
N GLY A 359 6.73 13.94 12.59
CA GLY A 359 6.98 13.96 14.03
C GLY A 359 7.86 15.12 14.47
#